data_AF-A0A6P3HJQ9-F1
#
_entry.id   AF-A0A6P3HJQ9-F1
#
_cell.length_a   1.000
_cell.length_b   1.000
_cell.length_c   1.000
_cell.angle_alpha   90.00
_cell.angle_beta   90.00
_cell.angle_gamma   90.00
#
_symmetry.space_group_name_H-M   'P 1'
#
loop_
_entity.id
_entity.type
_entity.pdbx_description
1 polymer ?
#
loop_
_entity_poly.entity_id
_entity_poly.type
_entity_poly.pdbx_seq_one_letter_code
_entity_poly.pdbx_strand_id
1 'polypeptide(L)'
;MITSSLQTSVAVFALIILHVSTLDTFKAAVYEHAVILPNDTETPVSPDEALFLMNKNIDILEKAIKQAAEQGAQIIVTPEDALYGWKFTRETIFPYLENIPDPQVNWIPCQEPHRFGHTPVQARLSCLAKNNSIYVVANMGDKKPCNSHNTTCPSNGHYQYNTNVVYDAKGKLVARYHKYHLYREIQFDVPEKPELVTFNTTFGKFGIFTCFDILFHDPAVTLVKDSHVDTILFPTAWMNVLPFMTAIEFHSAWAMGMRVNLLAANTHNVSLKMTGSGIYAPHSPKVYHHDMETESGKILFAEVDSHPRNSSTYPPAMNWSAYATSITPFPGPKNSFRGFISRDEFNFTKLSESAGNLTVCQKELCCHLSYRMLAKEGDEVYVLGAFAGLHGRRRREYWQVCTMLKCRSTDLTTCGQPVETALTRFEMFSLSGTFGTEYVFPEVLLTKIKLAPEKFEVLEDGRLVNKNGLSEPVLTVSLFGRWYTKDSHSISGGTSNSATAYLMIPTLLMIITLRDAVMV
;
A
#
# COMPACT_ATOMS: atom_id res chain seq x y z
N MET A 1 41.86 72.50 -29.92
CA MET A 1 40.44 72.65 -29.53
C MET A 1 39.80 71.27 -29.61
N ILE A 2 38.90 70.97 -28.68
CA ILE A 2 38.09 69.75 -28.51
C ILE A 2 38.73 68.70 -27.59
N THR A 3 38.44 68.91 -26.31
CA THR A 3 38.35 67.91 -25.25
C THR A 3 37.21 66.91 -25.55
N SER A 4 37.41 65.62 -25.32
CA SER A 4 36.29 64.70 -25.09
C SER A 4 36.61 63.72 -23.96
N SER A 5 35.87 63.88 -22.86
CA SER A 5 35.83 62.96 -21.74
C SER A 5 35.26 61.60 -22.16
N LEU A 6 35.93 60.51 -21.81
CA LEU A 6 35.32 59.19 -21.79
C LEU A 6 35.00 58.84 -20.33
N GLN A 7 33.71 58.87 -20.01
CA GLN A 7 33.16 58.34 -18.76
C GLN A 7 33.35 56.83 -18.73
N THR A 8 33.99 56.33 -17.68
CA THR A 8 33.98 54.92 -17.28
C THR A 8 32.61 54.55 -16.73
N SER A 9 31.81 53.85 -17.54
CA SER A 9 30.58 53.19 -17.07
C SER A 9 30.94 51.83 -16.47
N VAL A 10 30.81 51.70 -15.15
CA VAL A 10 30.87 50.42 -14.43
C VAL A 10 29.51 49.74 -14.54
N ALA A 11 29.43 48.63 -15.27
CA ALA A 11 28.24 47.78 -15.31
C ALA A 11 28.18 46.93 -14.04
N VAL A 12 27.27 47.27 -13.12
CA VAL A 12 26.94 46.44 -11.95
C VAL A 12 25.97 45.36 -12.43
N PHE A 13 26.47 44.13 -12.64
CA PHE A 13 25.62 42.96 -12.81
C PHE A 13 25.06 42.55 -11.44
N ALA A 14 23.84 42.98 -11.13
CA ALA A 14 23.08 42.42 -10.02
C ALA A 14 22.57 41.03 -10.45
N LEU A 15 23.23 39.97 -9.99
CA LEU A 15 22.68 38.62 -10.00
C LEU A 15 21.48 38.60 -9.04
N ILE A 16 20.27 38.77 -9.58
CA ILE A 16 19.05 38.42 -8.87
C ILE A 16 18.99 36.89 -8.88
N ILE A 17 19.60 36.26 -7.87
CA ILE A 17 19.33 34.87 -7.56
C ILE A 17 17.92 34.85 -6.98
N LEU A 18 16.92 34.53 -7.81
CA LEU A 18 15.63 34.07 -7.32
C LEU A 18 15.90 32.81 -6.50
N HIS A 19 16.04 32.95 -5.19
CA HIS A 19 15.91 31.83 -4.28
C HIS A 19 14.49 31.29 -4.46
N VAL A 20 14.35 30.25 -5.28
CA VAL A 20 13.20 29.34 -5.15
C VAL A 20 13.38 28.70 -3.79
N SER A 21 12.75 29.27 -2.77
CA SER A 21 12.82 28.78 -1.40
C SER A 21 12.21 27.39 -1.37
N THR A 22 13.06 26.37 -1.27
CA THR A 22 12.63 25.02 -0.91
C THR A 22 11.99 25.08 0.46
N LEU A 23 10.81 24.48 0.61
CA LEU A 23 10.14 24.40 1.90
C LEU A 23 10.78 23.28 2.72
N ASP A 24 10.98 23.51 4.02
CA ASP A 24 11.49 22.48 4.93
C ASP A 24 10.41 21.45 5.28
N THR A 25 9.15 21.90 5.37
CA THR A 25 7.97 21.07 5.63
C THR A 25 6.82 21.41 4.67
N PHE A 26 5.88 20.49 4.54
CA PHE A 26 4.60 20.75 3.86
C PHE A 26 3.44 20.06 4.57
N LYS A 27 2.24 20.63 4.39
CA LYS A 27 1.00 20.03 4.89
C LYS A 27 0.42 19.13 3.80
N ALA A 28 0.30 17.85 4.13
CA ALA A 28 -0.31 16.83 3.29
C ALA A 28 -1.74 16.57 3.71
N ALA A 29 -2.57 16.19 2.75
CA ALA A 29 -3.90 15.65 2.98
C ALA A 29 -4.06 14.27 2.31
N VAL A 30 -4.81 13.39 2.95
CA VAL A 30 -5.31 12.15 2.34
C VAL A 30 -6.80 12.04 2.61
N TYR A 31 -7.54 11.51 1.65
CA TYR A 31 -8.99 11.31 1.78
C TYR A 31 -9.34 9.84 1.68
N GLU A 32 -9.91 9.30 2.75
CA GLU A 32 -10.60 8.01 2.75
C GLU A 32 -11.99 8.19 2.14
N HIS A 33 -12.29 7.52 1.02
CA HIS A 33 -13.50 7.78 0.23
C HIS A 33 -14.51 6.63 0.29
N ALA A 34 -15.74 6.93 0.68
CA ALA A 34 -16.87 6.02 0.53
C ALA A 34 -17.39 6.10 -0.92
N VAL A 35 -16.85 5.22 -1.77
CA VAL A 35 -17.09 5.25 -3.22
C VAL A 35 -18.54 4.95 -3.57
N ILE A 36 -19.16 5.80 -4.39
CA ILE A 36 -20.44 5.49 -5.02
C ILE A 36 -20.16 4.49 -6.15
N LEU A 37 -20.58 3.24 -5.94
CA LEU A 37 -20.37 2.15 -6.88
C LEU A 37 -21.40 2.16 -8.02
N PRO A 38 -21.03 1.69 -9.23
CA PRO A 38 -22.00 1.39 -10.28
C PRO A 38 -22.91 0.24 -9.87
N ASN A 39 -24.06 0.12 -10.52
CA ASN A 39 -24.86 -1.09 -10.44
C ASN A 39 -24.12 -2.25 -11.15
N ASP A 40 -24.26 -3.46 -10.64
CA ASP A 40 -23.72 -4.66 -11.29
C ASP A 40 -24.49 -4.91 -12.60
N THR A 41 -23.86 -4.67 -13.76
CA THR A 41 -24.43 -4.92 -15.09
C THR A 41 -23.53 -5.85 -15.90
N GLU A 42 -24.13 -6.77 -16.66
CA GLU A 42 -23.39 -7.65 -17.57
C GLU A 42 -22.99 -6.95 -18.88
N THR A 43 -23.75 -5.92 -19.27
CA THR A 43 -23.49 -5.13 -20.47
C THR A 43 -22.83 -3.79 -20.12
N PRO A 44 -21.95 -3.25 -20.99
CA PRO A 44 -21.37 -1.92 -20.80
C PRO A 44 -22.45 -0.84 -20.78
N VAL A 45 -22.32 0.12 -19.87
CA VAL A 45 -23.13 1.35 -19.86
C VAL A 45 -22.69 2.31 -20.96
N SER A 46 -23.48 3.35 -21.23
CA SER A 46 -23.06 4.41 -22.14
C SER A 46 -21.92 5.27 -21.55
N PRO A 47 -21.08 5.91 -22.37
CA PRO A 47 -20.06 6.85 -21.87
C PRO A 47 -20.64 7.99 -21.01
N ASP A 48 -21.85 8.45 -21.32
CA ASP A 48 -22.52 9.51 -20.55
C ASP A 48 -22.95 9.02 -19.15
N GLU A 49 -23.44 7.79 -19.04
CA GLU A 49 -23.77 7.17 -17.74
C GLU A 49 -22.52 6.92 -16.89
N ALA A 50 -21.44 6.44 -17.52
CA ALA A 50 -20.15 6.26 -16.87
C ALA A 50 -19.60 7.60 -16.35
N LEU A 51 -19.61 8.63 -17.19
CA LEU A 51 -19.19 9.99 -16.82
C LEU A 51 -20.07 10.58 -15.72
N PHE A 52 -21.39 10.35 -15.75
CA PHE A 52 -22.31 10.79 -14.72
C PHE A 52 -21.98 10.19 -13.35
N LEU A 53 -21.70 8.88 -13.29
CA LEU A 53 -21.26 8.22 -12.05
C LEU A 53 -19.92 8.77 -11.57
N MET A 54 -18.93 8.87 -12.45
CA MET A 54 -17.62 9.42 -12.09
C MET A 54 -17.75 10.84 -11.54
N ASN A 55 -18.60 11.67 -12.16
CA ASN A 55 -18.85 13.03 -11.68
C ASN A 55 -19.49 13.06 -10.28
N LYS A 56 -20.38 12.13 -9.93
CA LYS A 56 -20.90 12.04 -8.55
C LYS A 56 -19.80 11.77 -7.53
N ASN A 57 -18.86 10.88 -7.85
CA ASN A 57 -17.70 10.65 -7.00
C ASN A 57 -16.80 11.89 -6.94
N ILE A 58 -16.52 12.53 -8.09
CA ILE A 58 -15.73 13.76 -8.13
C ILE A 58 -16.40 14.90 -7.34
N ASP A 59 -17.73 15.00 -7.29
CA ASP A 59 -18.44 16.00 -6.46
C ASP A 59 -18.11 15.85 -4.96
N ILE A 60 -17.90 14.62 -4.49
CA ILE A 60 -17.50 14.34 -3.11
C ILE A 60 -16.02 14.67 -2.92
N LEU A 61 -15.17 14.22 -3.84
CA LEU A 61 -13.73 14.50 -3.80
C LEU A 61 -13.45 16.01 -3.88
N GLU A 62 -14.21 16.77 -4.65
CA GLU A 62 -14.12 18.23 -4.78
C GLU A 62 -14.31 18.91 -3.42
N LYS A 63 -15.23 18.42 -2.57
CA LYS A 63 -15.40 18.96 -1.21
C LYS A 63 -14.16 18.72 -0.36
N ALA A 64 -13.58 17.51 -0.44
CA ALA A 64 -12.34 17.17 0.27
C ALA A 64 -11.15 17.99 -0.24
N ILE A 65 -11.01 18.19 -1.55
CA ILE A 65 -9.95 18.99 -2.18
C ILE A 65 -10.05 20.46 -1.76
N LYS A 66 -11.26 21.04 -1.81
CA LYS A 66 -11.52 22.42 -1.34
C LYS A 66 -11.16 22.56 0.14
N GLN A 67 -11.66 21.64 0.98
CA GLN A 67 -11.35 21.64 2.41
C GLN A 67 -9.84 21.53 2.66
N ALA A 68 -9.12 20.72 1.88
CA ALA A 68 -7.68 20.60 2.01
C ALA A 68 -6.94 21.88 1.67
N ALA A 69 -7.32 22.53 0.57
CA ALA A 69 -6.75 23.81 0.17
C ALA A 69 -7.06 24.93 1.17
N GLU A 70 -8.29 25.01 1.69
CA GLU A 70 -8.69 25.95 2.75
C GLU A 70 -7.87 25.74 4.04
N GLN A 71 -7.50 24.49 4.31
CA GLN A 71 -6.62 24.12 5.42
C GLN A 71 -5.13 24.31 5.10
N GLY A 72 -4.77 24.81 3.92
CA GLY A 72 -3.39 25.10 3.51
C GLY A 72 -2.57 23.87 3.14
N ALA A 73 -3.19 22.73 2.80
CA ALA A 73 -2.47 21.58 2.29
C ALA A 73 -1.89 21.87 0.89
N GLN A 74 -0.65 21.48 0.65
CA GLN A 74 0.00 21.60 -0.65
C GLN A 74 -0.34 20.45 -1.61
N ILE A 75 -0.75 19.31 -1.07
CA ILE A 75 -1.11 18.11 -1.85
C ILE A 75 -2.22 17.32 -1.16
N ILE A 76 -3.12 16.75 -1.96
CA ILE A 76 -4.13 15.79 -1.51
C ILE A 76 -4.08 14.51 -2.33
N VAL A 77 -4.12 13.36 -1.65
CA VAL A 77 -4.23 12.03 -2.27
C VAL A 77 -5.64 11.48 -2.10
N THR A 78 -6.23 11.01 -3.20
CA THR A 78 -7.49 10.26 -3.19
C THR A 78 -7.26 8.78 -3.53
N PRO A 79 -8.20 7.88 -3.19
CA PRO A 79 -7.97 6.43 -3.29
C PRO A 79 -7.88 5.88 -4.72
N GLU A 80 -7.41 4.64 -4.80
CA GLU A 80 -7.57 3.78 -5.98
C GLU A 80 -9.06 3.51 -6.24
N ASP A 81 -9.47 3.42 -7.50
CA ASP A 81 -10.84 3.13 -7.92
C ASP A 81 -11.90 4.13 -7.39
N ALA A 82 -11.47 5.28 -6.86
CA ALA A 82 -12.33 6.26 -6.21
C ALA A 82 -13.40 6.89 -7.12
N LEU A 83 -13.20 6.81 -8.44
CA LEU A 83 -14.11 7.41 -9.43
C LEU A 83 -15.19 6.44 -9.92
N TYR A 84 -14.91 5.14 -9.96
CA TYR A 84 -15.77 4.15 -10.65
C TYR A 84 -15.90 2.79 -9.93
N GLY A 85 -15.16 2.51 -8.86
CA GLY A 85 -15.22 1.23 -8.14
C GLY A 85 -14.38 0.11 -8.79
N TRP A 86 -14.62 -1.15 -8.39
CA TRP A 86 -13.68 -2.26 -8.66
C TRP A 86 -14.33 -3.52 -9.28
N LYS A 87 -15.61 -3.47 -9.67
CA LYS A 87 -16.32 -4.61 -10.26
C LYS A 87 -16.52 -4.44 -11.75
N PHE A 88 -15.56 -4.90 -12.55
CA PHE A 88 -15.62 -4.76 -14.00
C PHE A 88 -15.05 -5.96 -14.76
N THR A 89 -15.50 -6.10 -16.01
CA THR A 89 -14.80 -6.83 -17.07
C THR A 89 -14.07 -5.83 -17.96
N ARG A 90 -13.31 -6.31 -18.97
CA ARG A 90 -12.66 -5.42 -19.94
C ARG A 90 -13.69 -4.54 -20.66
N GLU A 91 -14.83 -5.11 -21.00
CA GLU A 91 -15.90 -4.46 -21.74
C GLU A 91 -16.65 -3.45 -20.88
N THR A 92 -16.98 -3.82 -19.63
CA THR A 92 -17.79 -2.95 -18.76
C THR A 92 -17.01 -1.77 -18.17
N ILE A 93 -15.67 -1.87 -18.04
CA ILE A 93 -14.85 -0.71 -17.65
C ILE A 93 -14.64 0.28 -18.82
N PHE A 94 -14.68 -0.18 -20.07
CA PHE A 94 -14.27 0.63 -21.23
C PHE A 94 -14.93 2.03 -21.33
N PRO A 95 -16.23 2.19 -21.04
CA PRO A 95 -16.89 3.51 -21.02
C PRO A 95 -16.32 4.50 -20.01
N TYR A 96 -15.64 4.03 -18.96
CA TYR A 96 -15.01 4.84 -17.91
C TYR A 96 -13.58 5.30 -18.25
N LEU A 97 -12.99 4.78 -19.34
CA LEU A 97 -11.59 5.01 -19.68
C LEU A 97 -11.40 6.23 -20.58
N GLU A 98 -10.36 7.02 -20.32
CA GLU A 98 -9.87 8.08 -21.20
C GLU A 98 -8.48 7.75 -21.74
N ASN A 99 -8.06 8.37 -22.85
CA ASN A 99 -6.67 8.28 -23.28
C ASN A 99 -5.85 9.35 -22.57
N ILE A 100 -5.01 8.93 -21.63
CA ILE A 100 -4.21 9.84 -20.79
C ILE A 100 -2.81 10.01 -21.42
N PRO A 101 -2.43 11.21 -21.91
CA PRO A 101 -1.15 11.40 -22.57
C PRO A 101 0.02 11.25 -21.60
N ASP A 102 1.22 11.10 -22.14
CA ASP A 102 2.45 11.21 -21.35
C ASP A 102 2.61 12.65 -20.82
N PRO A 103 2.95 12.88 -19.53
CA PRO A 103 3.13 14.23 -18.98
C PRO A 103 4.11 15.13 -19.75
N GLN A 104 5.05 14.58 -20.53
CA GLN A 104 5.99 15.33 -21.37
C GLN A 104 5.29 16.20 -22.43
N VAL A 105 4.02 15.94 -22.76
CA VAL A 105 3.25 16.79 -23.68
C VAL A 105 2.98 18.19 -23.12
N ASN A 106 3.29 18.44 -21.83
CA ASN A 106 3.12 19.74 -21.16
C ASN A 106 1.72 20.30 -21.34
N TRP A 107 0.74 19.64 -20.72
CA TRP A 107 -0.68 19.96 -20.90
C TRP A 107 -1.34 20.35 -19.58
N ILE A 108 -2.18 21.39 -19.66
CA ILE A 108 -3.08 21.82 -18.60
C ILE A 108 -4.51 21.58 -19.11
N PRO A 109 -5.14 20.43 -18.81
CA PRO A 109 -6.48 20.11 -19.30
C PRO A 109 -7.53 21.19 -19.01
N CYS A 110 -7.44 21.88 -17.87
CA CYS A 110 -8.36 22.96 -17.53
C CYS A 110 -8.28 24.18 -18.47
N GLN A 111 -7.16 24.37 -19.15
CA GLN A 111 -6.95 25.48 -20.08
C GLN A 111 -7.13 25.05 -21.54
N GLU A 112 -6.77 23.81 -21.85
CA GLU A 112 -6.81 23.26 -23.22
C GLU A 112 -7.62 21.94 -23.25
N PRO A 113 -8.91 21.93 -22.88
CA PRO A 113 -9.68 20.70 -22.67
C PRO A 113 -9.91 19.87 -23.93
N HIS A 114 -9.76 20.48 -25.11
CA HIS A 114 -10.00 19.83 -26.41
C HIS A 114 -8.72 19.35 -27.10
N ARG A 115 -7.53 19.57 -26.51
CA ARG A 115 -6.23 19.25 -27.14
C ARG A 115 -6.05 17.77 -27.49
N PHE A 116 -6.59 16.88 -26.65
CA PHE A 116 -6.49 15.42 -26.83
C PHE A 116 -7.86 14.76 -27.00
N GLY A 117 -8.83 15.48 -27.59
CA GLY A 117 -10.18 14.99 -27.81
C GLY A 117 -11.07 15.09 -26.57
N HIS A 118 -11.94 14.11 -26.37
CA HIS A 118 -12.89 14.10 -25.25
C HIS A 118 -12.24 13.52 -23.98
N THR A 119 -11.84 14.41 -23.07
CA THR A 119 -11.14 14.07 -21.80
C THR A 119 -11.75 14.78 -20.57
N PRO A 120 -13.08 14.67 -20.36
CA PRO A 120 -13.79 15.44 -19.34
C PRO A 120 -13.32 15.18 -17.91
N VAL A 121 -12.92 13.96 -17.55
CA VAL A 121 -12.43 13.62 -16.21
C VAL A 121 -11.08 14.29 -15.95
N GLN A 122 -10.15 14.21 -16.91
CA GLN A 122 -8.85 14.90 -16.83
C GLN A 122 -9.01 16.42 -16.75
N ALA A 123 -9.92 17.00 -17.56
CA ALA A 123 -10.26 18.42 -17.51
C ALA A 123 -10.77 18.83 -16.13
N ARG A 124 -11.70 18.06 -15.55
CA ARG A 124 -12.27 18.35 -14.24
C ARG A 124 -11.25 18.27 -13.12
N LEU A 125 -10.43 17.21 -13.07
CA LEU A 125 -9.37 17.05 -12.06
C LEU A 125 -8.30 18.15 -12.16
N SER A 126 -7.89 18.50 -13.39
CA SER A 126 -6.99 19.63 -13.65
C SER A 126 -7.56 20.96 -13.14
N CYS A 127 -8.85 21.22 -13.36
CA CYS A 127 -9.49 22.43 -12.85
C CYS A 127 -9.61 22.44 -11.33
N LEU A 128 -9.88 21.30 -10.70
CA LEU A 128 -9.89 21.19 -9.24
C LEU A 128 -8.52 21.53 -8.65
N ALA A 129 -7.44 21.02 -9.24
CA ALA A 129 -6.08 21.36 -8.81
C ALA A 129 -5.78 22.85 -8.99
N LYS A 130 -6.04 23.39 -10.20
CA LYS A 130 -5.80 24.80 -10.55
C LYS A 130 -6.60 25.77 -9.67
N ASN A 131 -7.90 25.55 -9.54
CA ASN A 131 -8.81 26.49 -8.86
C ASN A 131 -8.56 26.54 -7.34
N ASN A 132 -8.01 25.46 -6.78
CA ASN A 132 -7.68 25.38 -5.36
C ASN A 132 -6.18 25.53 -5.09
N SER A 133 -5.36 25.75 -6.12
CA SER A 133 -3.90 25.91 -6.02
C SER A 133 -3.21 24.79 -5.22
N ILE A 134 -3.65 23.54 -5.43
CA ILE A 134 -3.20 22.35 -4.70
C ILE A 134 -2.81 21.24 -5.67
N TYR A 135 -1.82 20.42 -5.32
CA TYR A 135 -1.55 19.19 -6.08
C TYR A 135 -2.67 18.17 -5.82
N VAL A 136 -3.26 17.63 -6.87
CA VAL A 136 -4.32 16.60 -6.77
C VAL A 136 -3.80 15.30 -7.35
N VAL A 137 -3.80 14.25 -6.53
CA VAL A 137 -3.47 12.88 -6.92
C VAL A 137 -4.77 12.09 -6.97
N ALA A 138 -5.04 11.46 -8.11
CA ALA A 138 -6.23 10.65 -8.31
C ALA A 138 -5.89 9.36 -9.07
N ASN A 139 -6.77 8.37 -8.96
CA ASN A 139 -6.71 7.14 -9.73
C ASN A 139 -7.87 7.11 -10.74
N MET A 140 -7.58 6.77 -11.99
CA MET A 140 -8.55 6.62 -13.05
C MET A 140 -8.13 5.52 -14.05
N GLY A 141 -8.97 5.25 -15.05
CA GLY A 141 -8.68 4.26 -16.06
C GLY A 141 -8.12 4.89 -17.34
N ASP A 142 -7.02 4.32 -17.84
CA ASP A 142 -6.41 4.72 -19.12
C ASP A 142 -6.73 3.70 -20.21
N LYS A 143 -6.97 4.17 -21.43
CA LYS A 143 -7.02 3.34 -22.64
C LYS A 143 -5.97 3.77 -23.65
N LYS A 144 -5.27 2.80 -24.23
CA LYS A 144 -4.25 3.01 -25.26
C LYS A 144 -4.59 2.18 -26.50
N PRO A 145 -4.98 2.80 -27.62
CA PRO A 145 -5.21 2.06 -28.85
C PRO A 145 -3.90 1.40 -29.30
N CYS A 146 -3.97 0.17 -29.77
CA CYS A 146 -2.85 -0.55 -30.33
C CYS A 146 -3.23 -1.19 -31.67
N ASN A 147 -2.24 -1.39 -32.54
CA ASN A 147 -2.47 -2.05 -33.82
C ASN A 147 -2.59 -3.56 -33.59
N SER A 148 -3.69 -4.16 -34.05
CA SER A 148 -3.96 -5.61 -33.93
C SER A 148 -2.93 -6.49 -34.66
N HIS A 149 -2.11 -5.92 -35.54
CA HIS A 149 -0.96 -6.61 -36.14
C HIS A 149 0.22 -6.80 -35.17
N ASN A 150 0.23 -6.13 -34.01
CA ASN A 150 1.19 -6.39 -32.95
C ASN A 150 0.72 -7.57 -32.10
N THR A 151 1.56 -8.60 -31.95
CA THR A 151 1.24 -9.84 -31.22
C THR A 151 0.93 -9.62 -29.74
N THR A 152 1.32 -8.48 -29.16
CA THR A 152 1.02 -8.14 -27.75
C THR A 152 -0.23 -7.28 -27.59
N CYS A 153 -0.87 -6.82 -28.67
CA CYS A 153 -2.09 -6.02 -28.59
C CYS A 153 -3.29 -6.91 -28.22
N PRO A 154 -4.08 -6.58 -27.19
CA PRO A 154 -5.29 -7.32 -26.86
C PRO A 154 -6.24 -7.42 -28.06
N SER A 155 -7.03 -8.49 -28.10
CA SER A 155 -7.93 -8.78 -29.24
C SER A 155 -8.96 -7.68 -29.53
N ASN A 156 -9.29 -6.86 -28.53
CA ASN A 156 -10.19 -5.71 -28.67
C ASN A 156 -9.50 -4.43 -29.19
N GLY A 157 -8.19 -4.47 -29.48
CA GLY A 157 -7.47 -3.40 -30.17
C GLY A 157 -6.94 -2.28 -29.26
N HIS A 158 -6.95 -2.47 -27.94
CA HIS A 158 -6.47 -1.48 -26.99
C HIS A 158 -5.99 -2.12 -25.69
N TYR A 159 -5.02 -1.46 -25.05
CA TYR A 159 -4.67 -1.71 -23.66
C TYR A 159 -5.55 -0.88 -22.73
N GLN A 160 -5.80 -1.42 -21.53
CA GLN A 160 -6.55 -0.78 -20.45
C GLN A 160 -5.72 -0.81 -19.18
N TYR A 161 -5.50 0.32 -18.51
CA TYR A 161 -4.65 0.38 -17.32
C TYR A 161 -5.34 1.03 -16.13
N ASN A 162 -5.14 0.45 -14.94
CA ASN A 162 -5.34 1.15 -13.67
C ASN A 162 -4.26 2.23 -13.56
N THR A 163 -4.67 3.49 -13.44
CA THR A 163 -3.78 4.63 -13.70
C THR A 163 -3.86 5.71 -12.64
N ASN A 164 -2.76 5.97 -11.94
CA ASN A 164 -2.66 7.18 -11.14
C ASN A 164 -2.29 8.38 -12.04
N VAL A 165 -2.88 9.52 -11.77
CA VAL A 165 -2.56 10.82 -12.37
C VAL A 165 -2.31 11.86 -11.30
N VAL A 166 -1.37 12.77 -11.57
CA VAL A 166 -1.08 13.91 -10.69
C VAL A 166 -1.19 15.21 -11.46
N TYR A 167 -2.00 16.12 -10.94
CA TYR A 167 -2.10 17.50 -11.42
C TYR A 167 -1.42 18.44 -10.42
N ASP A 168 -0.55 19.32 -10.92
CA ASP A 168 0.06 20.35 -10.08
C ASP A 168 -0.92 21.46 -9.69
N ALA A 169 -0.50 22.37 -8.81
CA ALA A 169 -1.30 23.51 -8.37
C ALA A 169 -1.74 24.47 -9.50
N LYS A 170 -1.20 24.36 -10.71
CA LYS A 170 -1.63 25.12 -11.90
C LYS A 170 -2.56 24.32 -12.80
N GLY A 171 -2.84 23.06 -12.44
CA GLY A 171 -3.64 22.10 -13.19
C GLY A 171 -2.86 21.33 -14.25
N LYS A 172 -1.53 21.42 -14.30
CA LYS A 172 -0.72 20.69 -15.29
C LYS A 172 -0.64 19.21 -14.92
N LEU A 173 -0.82 18.33 -15.91
CA LEU A 173 -0.51 16.90 -15.73
C LEU A 173 1.01 16.74 -15.56
N VAL A 174 1.44 16.27 -14.39
CA VAL A 174 2.88 16.12 -14.05
C VAL A 174 3.31 14.67 -13.84
N ALA A 175 2.38 13.76 -13.61
CA ALA A 175 2.67 12.33 -13.54
C ALA A 175 1.49 11.49 -14.05
N ARG A 176 1.81 10.36 -14.68
CA ARG A 176 0.90 9.27 -15.03
C ARG A 176 1.62 7.97 -14.69
N TYR A 177 0.99 7.09 -13.94
CA TYR A 177 1.55 5.78 -13.55
C TYR A 177 0.54 4.67 -13.81
N HIS A 178 0.92 3.65 -14.58
CA HIS A 178 0.14 2.44 -14.77
C HIS A 178 0.51 1.38 -13.73
N LYS A 179 -0.48 0.90 -12.97
CA LYS A 179 -0.30 -0.12 -11.92
C LYS A 179 0.34 -1.37 -12.52
N TYR A 180 1.40 -1.85 -11.87
CA TYR A 180 2.18 -2.98 -12.38
C TYR A 180 1.74 -4.32 -11.75
N HIS A 181 1.45 -4.35 -10.46
CA HIS A 181 1.03 -5.57 -9.76
C HIS A 181 -0.49 -5.60 -9.55
N LEU A 182 -1.21 -6.19 -10.50
CA LEU A 182 -2.68 -6.29 -10.43
C LEU A 182 -3.18 -7.28 -9.36
N TYR A 183 -4.22 -6.90 -8.62
CA TYR A 183 -4.87 -7.73 -7.60
C TYR A 183 -6.22 -8.27 -8.09
N ARG A 184 -6.16 -9.22 -9.04
CA ARG A 184 -7.34 -9.81 -9.71
C ARG A 184 -8.20 -8.81 -10.50
N GLU A 185 -7.58 -7.75 -10.98
CA GLU A 185 -8.21 -6.74 -11.85
C GLU A 185 -8.24 -7.23 -13.29
N ILE A 186 -9.18 -8.14 -13.61
CA ILE A 186 -9.30 -8.75 -14.94
C ILE A 186 -9.58 -7.74 -16.07
N GLN A 187 -10.05 -6.56 -15.70
CA GLN A 187 -10.36 -5.46 -16.60
C GLN A 187 -9.12 -4.68 -17.06
N PHE A 188 -7.95 -4.89 -16.43
CA PHE A 188 -6.73 -4.16 -16.73
C PHE A 188 -5.61 -5.05 -17.23
N ASP A 189 -4.76 -4.47 -18.08
CA ASP A 189 -3.52 -5.03 -18.60
C ASP A 189 -2.35 -4.65 -17.68
N VAL A 190 -1.30 -5.46 -17.70
CA VAL A 190 -0.03 -5.14 -17.03
C VAL A 190 0.87 -4.41 -18.04
N PRO A 191 1.49 -3.28 -17.68
CA PRO A 191 2.50 -2.62 -18.53
C PRO A 191 3.62 -3.58 -18.93
N GLU A 192 4.24 -3.38 -20.10
CA GLU A 192 5.33 -4.24 -20.57
C GLU A 192 6.53 -4.24 -19.60
N LYS A 193 6.77 -3.10 -18.95
CA LYS A 193 7.83 -2.90 -17.95
C LYS A 193 7.30 -2.08 -16.78
N PRO A 194 7.85 -2.26 -15.57
CA PRO A 194 7.53 -1.39 -14.45
C PRO A 194 7.86 0.07 -14.77
N GLU A 195 6.90 0.97 -14.55
CA GLU A 195 7.12 2.41 -14.71
C GLU A 195 7.69 3.01 -13.41
N LEU A 196 8.81 3.72 -13.49
CA LEU A 196 9.42 4.44 -12.37
C LEU A 196 9.04 5.92 -12.41
N VAL A 197 7.83 6.23 -11.95
CA VAL A 197 7.25 7.57 -12.10
C VAL A 197 7.62 8.44 -10.89
N THR A 198 8.29 9.56 -11.17
CA THR A 198 8.64 10.58 -10.17
C THR A 198 8.40 11.98 -10.69
N PHE A 199 8.21 12.93 -9.77
CA PHE A 199 8.19 14.36 -10.08
C PHE A 199 8.74 15.17 -8.91
N ASN A 200 9.26 16.35 -9.19
CA ASN A 200 9.83 17.26 -8.19
C ASN A 200 8.84 18.38 -7.87
N THR A 201 8.80 18.81 -6.62
CA THR A 201 8.09 20.02 -6.18
C THR A 201 9.06 20.92 -5.40
N THR A 202 8.56 22.07 -4.91
CA THR A 202 9.32 22.92 -3.98
C THR A 202 9.40 22.34 -2.57
N PHE A 203 8.75 21.20 -2.31
CA PHE A 203 8.60 20.58 -1.00
C PHE A 203 8.92 19.07 -1.03
N GLY A 204 9.80 18.64 -1.94
CA GLY A 204 10.32 17.27 -1.99
C GLY A 204 10.22 16.61 -3.36
N LYS A 205 10.89 15.47 -3.50
CA LYS A 205 10.75 14.56 -4.64
C LYS A 205 9.73 13.48 -4.34
N PHE A 206 8.76 13.32 -5.24
CA PHE A 206 7.66 12.37 -5.07
C PHE A 206 7.83 11.17 -5.99
N GLY A 207 7.54 9.98 -5.46
CA GLY A 207 7.26 8.77 -6.23
C GLY A 207 5.80 8.37 -6.08
N ILE A 208 5.31 7.50 -6.96
CA ILE A 208 3.92 7.06 -6.95
C ILE A 208 3.82 5.59 -7.38
N PHE A 209 2.98 4.83 -6.67
CA PHE A 209 2.57 3.47 -7.02
C PHE A 209 1.20 3.17 -6.39
N THR A 210 0.60 2.01 -6.69
CA THR A 210 -0.80 1.73 -6.33
C THR A 210 -0.96 0.44 -5.55
N CYS A 211 -1.61 0.50 -4.39
CA CYS A 211 -2.13 -0.65 -3.65
C CYS A 211 -1.15 -1.84 -3.56
N PHE A 212 -1.44 -2.93 -4.26
CA PHE A 212 -0.69 -4.19 -4.21
C PHE A 212 0.79 -4.05 -4.61
N ASP A 213 1.17 -3.00 -5.36
CA ASP A 213 2.56 -2.70 -5.70
C ASP A 213 3.49 -2.61 -4.47
N ILE A 214 2.97 -2.21 -3.30
CA ILE A 214 3.74 -2.05 -2.05
C ILE A 214 4.43 -3.35 -1.59
N LEU A 215 3.92 -4.51 -2.00
CA LEU A 215 4.44 -5.83 -1.62
C LEU A 215 5.57 -6.34 -2.53
N PHE A 216 5.95 -5.59 -3.56
CA PHE A 216 6.89 -6.00 -4.59
C PHE A 216 8.09 -5.06 -4.70
N HIS A 217 9.14 -5.53 -5.38
CA HIS A 217 10.35 -4.74 -5.58
C HIS A 217 10.10 -3.56 -6.52
N ASP A 218 9.63 -3.83 -7.74
CA ASP A 218 9.39 -2.78 -8.71
C ASP A 218 7.90 -2.42 -8.77
N PRO A 219 7.53 -1.14 -8.75
CA PRO A 219 8.42 0.04 -8.67
C PRO A 219 8.78 0.44 -7.22
N ALA A 220 8.11 -0.11 -6.21
CA ALA A 220 8.08 0.45 -4.85
C ALA A 220 9.46 0.61 -4.18
N VAL A 221 10.30 -0.42 -4.21
CA VAL A 221 11.66 -0.40 -3.66
C VAL A 221 12.57 0.49 -4.49
N THR A 222 12.53 0.34 -5.82
CA THR A 222 13.38 1.06 -6.78
C THR A 222 13.15 2.58 -6.72
N LEU A 223 11.91 3.03 -6.48
CA LEU A 223 11.60 4.44 -6.26
C LEU A 223 12.34 5.02 -5.03
N VAL A 224 12.45 4.25 -3.94
CA VAL A 224 13.11 4.72 -2.71
C VAL A 224 14.63 4.58 -2.79
N LYS A 225 15.11 3.40 -3.22
CA LYS A 225 16.53 3.04 -3.21
C LYS A 225 17.29 3.72 -4.35
N ASP A 226 16.75 3.73 -5.55
CA ASP A 226 17.49 4.17 -6.74
C ASP A 226 17.05 5.58 -7.18
N SER A 227 15.75 5.87 -7.10
CA SER A 227 15.23 7.21 -7.45
C SER A 227 15.30 8.21 -6.29
N HIS A 228 15.62 7.76 -5.07
CA HIS A 228 15.77 8.60 -3.87
C HIS A 228 14.61 9.57 -3.64
N VAL A 229 13.37 9.09 -3.76
CA VAL A 229 12.20 9.91 -3.45
C VAL A 229 12.11 10.20 -1.95
N ASP A 230 11.62 11.40 -1.61
CA ASP A 230 11.37 11.85 -0.24
C ASP A 230 10.02 11.36 0.27
N THR A 231 9.04 11.28 -0.64
CA THR A 231 7.64 10.97 -0.33
C THR A 231 7.03 10.06 -1.39
N ILE A 232 6.26 9.06 -0.96
CA ILE A 232 5.44 8.21 -1.82
C ILE A 232 3.97 8.63 -1.73
N LEU A 233 3.34 8.76 -2.88
CA LEU A 233 1.89 8.89 -3.03
C LEU A 233 1.29 7.50 -3.25
N PHE A 234 0.29 7.15 -2.45
CA PHE A 234 -0.24 5.79 -2.43
C PHE A 234 -1.78 5.75 -2.42
N PRO A 235 -2.42 5.92 -3.59
CA PRO A 235 -3.81 5.53 -3.79
C PRO A 235 -3.96 4.02 -3.61
N THR A 236 -4.96 3.59 -2.84
CA THR A 236 -5.19 2.16 -2.58
C THR A 236 -6.66 1.82 -2.36
N ALA A 237 -7.07 0.60 -2.72
CA ALA A 237 -8.33 -0.03 -2.37
C ALA A 237 -8.05 -1.33 -1.60
N TRP A 238 -7.47 -1.18 -0.41
CA TRP A 238 -6.89 -2.27 0.37
C TRP A 238 -7.92 -2.97 1.24
N MET A 239 -7.97 -4.30 1.15
CA MET A 239 -8.79 -5.15 2.03
C MET A 239 -7.98 -5.64 3.23
N ASN A 240 -8.41 -5.29 4.44
CA ASN A 240 -7.69 -5.64 5.65
C ASN A 240 -7.69 -7.15 5.92
N VAL A 241 -6.49 -7.70 6.16
CA VAL A 241 -6.29 -9.09 6.56
C VAL A 241 -5.34 -9.15 7.76
N LEU A 242 -5.91 -9.33 8.95
CA LEU A 242 -5.13 -9.59 10.16
C LEU A 242 -4.36 -10.93 10.06
N PRO A 243 -3.19 -11.06 10.69
CA PRO A 243 -2.58 -10.11 11.64
C PRO A 243 -1.48 -9.21 11.05
N PHE A 244 -1.22 -9.19 9.74
CA PHE A 244 -0.07 -8.45 9.15
C PHE A 244 -0.43 -7.55 7.97
N MET A 245 -1.64 -7.64 7.45
CA MET A 245 -2.05 -6.99 6.20
C MET A 245 -3.25 -6.09 6.45
N THR A 246 -3.30 -5.46 7.62
CA THR A 246 -4.19 -4.32 7.87
C THR A 246 -3.54 -3.09 7.24
N ALA A 247 -4.31 -2.28 6.50
CA ALA A 247 -3.78 -1.13 5.77
C ALA A 247 -2.93 -0.20 6.64
N ILE A 248 -3.49 0.31 7.75
CA ILE A 248 -2.73 1.23 8.63
C ILE A 248 -1.46 0.59 9.22
N GLU A 249 -1.49 -0.72 9.45
CA GLU A 249 -0.39 -1.49 10.04
C GLU A 249 0.74 -1.62 9.03
N PHE A 250 0.47 -2.29 7.90
CA PHE A 250 1.49 -2.60 6.91
C PHE A 250 2.02 -1.35 6.21
N HIS A 251 1.14 -0.40 5.86
CA HIS A 251 1.56 0.82 5.16
C HIS A 251 2.50 1.67 6.03
N SER A 252 2.18 1.82 7.33
CA SER A 252 3.05 2.58 8.23
C SER A 252 4.37 1.86 8.53
N ALA A 253 4.34 0.54 8.67
CA ALA A 253 5.53 -0.29 8.80
C ALA A 253 6.44 -0.20 7.55
N TRP A 254 5.85 -0.20 6.36
CA TRP A 254 6.58 -0.03 5.11
C TRP A 254 7.26 1.35 5.04
N ALA A 255 6.55 2.42 5.39
CA ALA A 255 7.11 3.77 5.44
C ALA A 255 8.30 3.88 6.42
N MET A 256 8.21 3.22 7.59
CA MET A 256 9.29 3.15 8.57
C MET A 256 10.47 2.33 8.06
N GLY A 257 10.24 1.13 7.54
CA GLY A 257 11.30 0.24 7.04
C GLY A 257 12.02 0.82 5.83
N MET A 258 11.29 1.47 4.92
CA MET A 258 11.85 2.15 3.75
C MET A 258 12.37 3.56 4.05
N ARG A 259 12.06 4.10 5.23
CA ARG A 259 12.47 5.42 5.72
C ARG A 259 12.11 6.54 4.75
N VAL A 260 10.85 6.57 4.35
CA VAL A 260 10.25 7.55 3.42
C VAL A 260 8.92 8.05 3.99
N ASN A 261 8.48 9.27 3.61
CA ASN A 261 7.10 9.65 3.87
C ASN A 261 6.15 8.84 2.98
N LEU A 262 4.97 8.47 3.48
CA LEU A 262 3.94 7.75 2.71
C LEU A 262 2.57 8.37 2.96
N LEU A 263 1.90 8.79 1.89
CA LEU A 263 0.55 9.36 1.90
C LEU A 263 -0.42 8.32 1.35
N ALA A 264 -1.03 7.55 2.27
CA ALA A 264 -1.93 6.45 1.93
C ALA A 264 -3.40 6.91 1.98
N ALA A 265 -4.07 6.88 0.84
CA ALA A 265 -5.50 7.17 0.71
C ALA A 265 -6.24 5.88 0.32
N ASN A 266 -7.05 5.36 1.22
CA ASN A 266 -7.77 4.11 1.03
C ASN A 266 -9.25 4.33 0.70
N THR A 267 -9.86 3.37 0.01
CA THR A 267 -11.31 3.28 -0.10
C THR A 267 -11.93 2.97 1.26
N HIS A 268 -13.13 3.49 1.50
CA HIS A 268 -13.99 3.17 2.64
C HIS A 268 -15.15 2.26 2.20
N ASN A 269 -15.06 0.99 2.54
CA ASN A 269 -16.10 -0.01 2.33
C ASN A 269 -15.99 -1.11 3.41
N VAL A 270 -16.80 -0.98 4.47
CA VAL A 270 -16.78 -1.90 5.61
C VAL A 270 -17.15 -3.34 5.23
N SER A 271 -18.00 -3.53 4.23
CA SER A 271 -18.41 -4.87 3.74
C SER A 271 -17.24 -5.65 3.15
N LEU A 272 -16.28 -4.96 2.53
CA LEU A 272 -15.06 -5.55 1.96
C LEU A 272 -13.84 -5.38 2.88
N LYS A 273 -14.02 -4.88 4.11
CA LYS A 273 -12.95 -4.55 5.05
C LYS A 273 -11.94 -3.55 4.48
N MET A 274 -12.43 -2.61 3.68
CA MET A 274 -11.63 -1.51 3.14
C MET A 274 -11.81 -0.30 4.05
N THR A 275 -10.81 -0.05 4.88
CA THR A 275 -10.64 1.19 5.68
C THR A 275 -9.19 1.20 6.13
N GLY A 276 -8.58 2.37 6.23
CA GLY A 276 -7.20 2.46 6.66
C GLY A 276 -6.40 3.43 5.82
N SER A 277 -6.58 4.71 6.10
CA SER A 277 -5.83 5.79 5.47
C SER A 277 -4.90 6.46 6.48
N GLY A 278 -3.86 7.13 6.01
CA GLY A 278 -2.95 7.83 6.90
C GLY A 278 -1.80 8.53 6.20
N ILE A 279 -1.09 9.33 7.00
CA ILE A 279 0.14 10.01 6.61
C ILE A 279 1.22 9.52 7.56
N TYR A 280 2.23 8.86 6.99
CA TYR A 280 3.27 8.17 7.73
C TYR A 280 4.62 8.80 7.43
N ALA A 281 5.41 9.07 8.46
CA ALA A 281 6.78 9.55 8.35
C ALA A 281 7.76 8.42 8.76
N PRO A 282 9.06 8.52 8.40
CA PRO A 282 10.05 7.48 8.70
C PRO A 282 10.13 7.07 10.18
N HIS A 283 9.93 8.02 11.10
CA HIS A 283 10.06 7.78 12.54
C HIS A 283 8.75 7.31 13.19
N SER A 284 7.59 7.68 12.65
CA SER A 284 6.27 7.34 13.22
C SER A 284 5.11 7.76 12.30
N PRO A 285 3.93 7.11 12.40
CA PRO A 285 2.69 7.63 11.87
C PRO A 285 2.38 9.05 12.40
N LYS A 286 2.03 9.98 11.51
CA LYS A 286 1.60 11.35 11.92
C LYS A 286 0.11 11.41 12.19
N VAL A 287 -0.68 10.77 11.33
CA VAL A 287 -2.13 10.64 11.48
C VAL A 287 -2.59 9.38 10.76
N TYR A 288 -3.61 8.71 11.29
CA TYR A 288 -4.25 7.57 10.64
C TYR A 288 -5.74 7.53 10.97
N HIS A 289 -6.48 6.78 10.18
CA HIS A 289 -7.89 6.49 10.38
C HIS A 289 -8.18 5.03 10.07
N HIS A 290 -9.02 4.41 10.87
CA HIS A 290 -9.57 3.08 10.64
C HIS A 290 -10.96 3.05 11.27
N ASP A 291 -11.96 2.69 10.48
CA ASP A 291 -13.36 2.68 10.90
C ASP A 291 -14.12 1.56 10.18
N MET A 292 -14.58 0.60 10.99
CA MET A 292 -15.42 -0.52 10.54
C MET A 292 -16.88 -0.36 10.99
N GLU A 293 -17.21 0.75 11.65
CA GLU A 293 -18.51 1.00 12.29
C GLU A 293 -19.40 1.94 11.46
N THR A 294 -18.81 2.93 10.75
CA THR A 294 -19.56 3.87 9.90
C THR A 294 -19.34 3.61 8.42
N GLU A 295 -20.10 4.30 7.56
CA GLU A 295 -19.93 4.28 6.10
C GLU A 295 -19.43 5.64 5.57
N SER A 296 -18.76 6.43 6.43
CA SER A 296 -18.39 7.81 6.14
C SER A 296 -16.95 7.96 5.68
N GLY A 297 -16.74 8.74 4.62
CA GLY A 297 -15.39 9.13 4.21
C GLY A 297 -14.72 10.06 5.22
N LYS A 298 -13.39 10.06 5.24
CA LYS A 298 -12.59 10.82 6.22
C LYS A 298 -11.40 11.51 5.57
N ILE A 299 -11.30 12.82 5.75
CA ILE A 299 -10.08 13.58 5.42
C ILE A 299 -9.13 13.63 6.61
N LEU A 300 -7.84 13.47 6.34
CA LEU A 300 -6.76 13.56 7.32
C LEU A 300 -5.72 14.58 6.87
N PHE A 301 -5.09 15.24 7.84
CA PHE A 301 -4.06 16.26 7.61
C PHE A 301 -2.86 15.99 8.50
N ALA A 302 -1.66 16.21 7.97
CA ALA A 302 -0.44 16.26 8.77
C ALA A 302 0.60 17.15 8.10
N GLU A 303 1.44 17.76 8.93
CA GLU A 303 2.69 18.37 8.46
C GLU A 303 3.80 17.31 8.46
N VAL A 304 4.58 17.28 7.38
CA VAL A 304 5.69 16.34 7.17
C VAL A 304 6.90 17.07 6.60
N ASP A 305 8.09 16.54 6.91
CA ASP A 305 9.35 17.06 6.39
C ASP A 305 9.41 16.86 4.88
N SER A 306 9.75 17.90 4.13
CA SER A 306 9.91 17.85 2.67
C SER A 306 11.07 16.94 2.24
N HIS A 307 12.13 16.93 3.05
CA HIS A 307 13.31 16.10 2.86
C HIS A 307 13.61 15.37 4.17
N PRO A 308 12.89 14.27 4.49
CA PRO A 308 13.01 13.62 5.77
C PRO A 308 14.43 13.11 6.05
N ARG A 309 15.22 12.79 5.00
CA ARG A 309 16.64 12.40 5.11
C ARG A 309 17.54 13.47 5.72
N ASN A 310 17.13 14.74 5.64
CA ASN A 310 17.86 15.87 6.22
C ASN A 310 17.39 16.21 7.64
N SER A 311 16.31 15.55 8.12
CA SER A 311 15.75 15.77 9.45
C SER A 311 16.66 15.18 10.52
N SER A 312 16.80 15.86 11.66
CA SER A 312 17.54 15.34 12.82
C SER A 312 16.88 14.11 13.45
N THR A 313 15.61 13.85 13.11
CA THR A 313 14.84 12.70 13.58
C THR A 313 14.85 11.54 12.58
N TYR A 314 15.63 11.63 11.50
CA TYR A 314 15.72 10.59 10.49
C TYR A 314 16.32 9.31 11.08
N PRO A 315 15.64 8.15 10.95
CA PRO A 315 16.14 6.91 11.54
C PRO A 315 17.43 6.42 10.84
N PRO A 316 18.40 5.91 11.61
CA PRO A 316 19.64 5.36 11.06
C PRO A 316 19.35 4.16 10.15
N ALA A 317 20.35 3.77 9.35
CA ALA A 317 20.25 2.54 8.57
C ALA A 317 20.26 1.33 9.53
N MET A 318 19.29 0.43 9.35
CA MET A 318 19.11 -0.72 10.24
C MET A 318 19.83 -1.94 9.66
N ASN A 319 20.58 -2.65 10.50
CA ASN A 319 21.05 -3.99 10.20
C ASN A 319 20.17 -5.01 10.91
N TRP A 320 19.12 -5.46 10.21
CA TRP A 320 18.03 -6.28 10.77
C TRP A 320 18.47 -7.60 11.40
N SER A 321 19.65 -8.12 11.07
CA SER A 321 20.16 -9.39 11.58
C SER A 321 21.34 -9.24 12.56
N ALA A 322 21.85 -8.03 12.79
CA ALA A 322 23.07 -7.82 13.58
C ALA A 322 22.96 -8.37 15.00
N TYR A 323 21.93 -7.96 15.75
CA TYR A 323 21.71 -8.47 17.10
C TYR A 323 21.42 -9.98 17.09
N ALA A 324 20.47 -10.39 16.26
CA ALA A 324 19.98 -11.77 16.22
C ALA A 324 21.07 -12.80 15.90
N THR A 325 22.04 -12.45 15.05
CA THR A 325 23.16 -13.34 14.72
C THR A 325 24.29 -13.32 15.74
N SER A 326 24.35 -12.29 16.60
CA SER A 326 25.39 -12.16 17.64
C SER A 326 25.10 -12.96 18.91
N ILE A 327 23.84 -13.31 19.16
CA ILE A 327 23.43 -13.99 20.39
C ILE A 327 23.32 -15.51 20.19
N THR A 328 23.57 -16.26 21.26
CA THR A 328 23.18 -17.67 21.30
C THR A 328 21.66 -17.76 21.45
N PRO A 329 20.97 -18.65 20.71
CA PRO A 329 19.56 -18.93 20.89
C PRO A 329 19.21 -19.12 22.38
N PHE A 330 18.16 -18.45 22.85
CA PHE A 330 17.73 -18.60 24.23
C PHE A 330 17.33 -20.07 24.48
N PRO A 331 17.65 -20.64 25.65
CA PRO A 331 17.22 -21.99 26.01
C PRO A 331 15.68 -22.07 25.93
N GLY A 332 15.16 -22.64 24.85
CA GLY A 332 13.73 -22.63 24.54
C GLY A 332 13.00 -23.86 25.07
N PRO A 333 11.70 -23.74 25.42
CA PRO A 333 10.88 -24.86 25.91
C PRO A 333 10.71 -25.94 24.83
N LYS A 334 10.67 -27.22 25.24
CA LYS A 334 10.62 -28.43 24.36
C LYS A 334 9.37 -28.55 23.47
N ASN A 335 8.46 -27.57 23.45
CA ASN A 335 7.09 -27.73 22.96
C ASN A 335 6.74 -26.72 21.84
N SER A 336 7.57 -26.59 20.80
CA SER A 336 7.18 -25.87 19.59
C SER A 336 6.07 -26.61 18.85
N PHE A 337 5.12 -25.89 18.25
CA PHE A 337 4.03 -26.48 17.49
C PHE A 337 3.83 -25.76 16.16
N ARG A 338 3.14 -26.42 15.22
CA ARG A 338 2.78 -25.83 13.93
C ARG A 338 1.44 -25.11 14.05
N GLY A 339 1.34 -23.91 13.49
CA GLY A 339 0.08 -23.19 13.35
C GLY A 339 0.04 -22.45 12.03
N PHE A 340 -1.14 -21.96 11.66
CA PHE A 340 -1.36 -21.36 10.35
C PHE A 340 -1.78 -19.91 10.50
N ILE A 341 -1.07 -19.02 9.79
CA ILE A 341 -1.55 -17.68 9.51
C ILE A 341 -1.99 -17.68 8.05
N SER A 342 -3.30 -17.54 7.83
CA SER A 342 -3.91 -17.77 6.52
C SER A 342 -3.61 -19.18 5.98
N ARG A 343 -2.64 -19.32 5.05
CA ARG A 343 -2.22 -20.61 4.45
C ARG A 343 -0.74 -20.92 4.70
N ASP A 344 -0.08 -20.08 5.48
CA ASP A 344 1.35 -20.18 5.74
C ASP A 344 1.56 -20.89 7.08
N GLU A 345 2.39 -21.92 7.07
CA GLU A 345 2.59 -22.80 8.22
C GLU A 345 3.78 -22.31 9.06
N PHE A 346 3.48 -21.62 10.16
CA PHE A 346 4.45 -21.05 11.10
C PHE A 346 4.91 -22.10 12.13
N ASN A 347 6.14 -21.93 12.63
CA ASN A 347 6.56 -22.57 13.88
C ASN A 347 6.26 -21.62 15.03
N PHE A 348 5.43 -22.05 15.99
CA PHE A 348 5.06 -21.29 17.17
C PHE A 348 5.64 -21.88 18.46
N THR A 349 5.84 -21.01 19.45
CA THR A 349 6.09 -21.37 20.84
C THR A 349 5.26 -20.47 21.76
N LYS A 350 4.66 -21.05 22.80
CA LYS A 350 3.77 -20.34 23.74
C LYS A 350 4.58 -19.48 24.71
N LEU A 351 4.09 -18.27 24.99
CA LEU A 351 4.55 -17.45 26.11
C LEU A 351 3.89 -17.96 27.40
N SER A 352 4.52 -18.96 28.04
CA SER A 352 3.94 -19.65 29.20
C SER A 352 4.01 -18.82 30.49
N GLU A 353 5.06 -18.03 30.68
CA GLU A 353 5.29 -17.23 31.89
C GLU A 353 4.97 -15.75 31.65
N SER A 354 4.84 -14.95 32.72
CA SER A 354 4.61 -13.50 32.62
C SER A 354 5.83 -12.74 32.09
N ALA A 355 7.02 -13.33 32.16
CA ALA A 355 8.24 -12.81 31.55
C ALA A 355 9.10 -13.97 31.05
N GLY A 356 9.86 -13.74 29.99
CA GLY A 356 10.71 -14.79 29.44
C GLY A 356 11.56 -14.34 28.25
N ASN A 357 12.49 -15.21 27.88
CA ASN A 357 13.30 -15.11 26.69
C ASN A 357 13.07 -16.36 25.84
N LEU A 358 12.62 -16.20 24.59
CA LEU A 358 12.22 -17.30 23.73
C LEU A 358 12.92 -17.20 22.38
N THR A 359 13.26 -18.35 21.81
CA THR A 359 13.70 -18.46 20.42
C THR A 359 12.87 -19.52 19.70
N VAL A 360 12.42 -19.20 18.49
CA VAL A 360 11.78 -20.16 17.59
C VAL A 360 12.36 -19.96 16.19
N CYS A 361 12.65 -21.06 15.50
CA CYS A 361 13.23 -21.02 14.17
C CYS A 361 12.37 -21.75 13.16
N GLN A 362 12.35 -21.27 11.93
CA GLN A 362 11.88 -22.00 10.76
C GLN A 362 12.87 -21.81 9.61
N LYS A 363 13.43 -22.92 9.12
CA LYS A 363 14.51 -22.92 8.12
C LYS A 363 15.66 -21.99 8.54
N GLU A 364 16.01 -21.00 7.72
CA GLU A 364 17.09 -20.04 7.96
C GLU A 364 16.73 -18.89 8.92
N LEU A 365 15.44 -18.71 9.26
CA LEU A 365 14.99 -17.63 10.13
C LEU A 365 14.84 -18.14 11.57
N CYS A 366 15.62 -17.57 12.48
CA CYS A 366 15.43 -17.66 13.93
C CYS A 366 14.92 -16.33 14.47
N CYS A 367 13.84 -16.37 15.24
CA CYS A 367 13.19 -15.22 15.86
C CYS A 367 13.43 -15.27 17.36
N HIS A 368 13.85 -14.14 17.94
CA HIS A 368 14.17 -13.99 19.34
C HIS A 368 13.27 -12.94 19.99
N LEU A 369 12.68 -13.30 21.12
CA LEU A 369 11.82 -12.42 21.90
C LEU A 369 12.26 -12.41 23.36
N SER A 370 12.49 -11.22 23.90
CA SER A 370 12.49 -10.96 25.33
C SER A 370 11.22 -10.18 25.67
N TYR A 371 10.49 -10.58 26.72
CA TYR A 371 9.24 -9.92 27.08
C TYR A 371 8.97 -9.92 28.59
N ARG A 372 8.14 -8.97 29.02
CA ARG A 372 7.52 -8.91 30.35
C ARG A 372 6.12 -8.32 30.24
N MET A 373 5.12 -9.09 30.66
CA MET A 373 3.72 -8.67 30.76
C MET A 373 3.51 -7.87 32.04
N LEU A 374 2.68 -6.82 31.98
CA LEU A 374 2.27 -6.08 33.19
C LEU A 374 1.34 -6.91 34.08
N ALA A 375 0.41 -7.63 33.45
CA ALA A 375 -0.45 -8.60 34.09
C ALA A 375 -0.72 -9.73 33.09
N LYS A 376 -0.62 -10.97 33.56
CA LYS A 376 -0.97 -12.14 32.75
C LYS A 376 -2.46 -12.40 32.88
N GLU A 377 -3.20 -12.14 31.82
CA GLU A 377 -4.62 -12.47 31.75
C GLU A 377 -4.78 -14.00 31.59
N GLY A 378 -5.51 -14.64 32.51
CA GLY A 378 -5.64 -16.11 32.54
C GLY A 378 -6.27 -16.70 31.27
N ASP A 379 -7.10 -15.90 30.60
CA ASP A 379 -7.88 -16.29 29.42
C ASP A 379 -7.28 -15.82 28.09
N GLU A 380 -6.07 -15.22 28.09
CA GLU A 380 -5.37 -14.84 26.87
C GLU A 380 -4.08 -15.64 26.68
N VAL A 381 -3.86 -16.08 25.43
CA VAL A 381 -2.64 -16.80 25.05
C VAL A 381 -1.88 -15.98 24.01
N TYR A 382 -0.57 -15.84 24.23
CA TYR A 382 0.36 -15.26 23.26
C TYR A 382 1.37 -16.31 22.81
N VAL A 383 1.81 -16.17 21.56
CA VAL A 383 2.84 -17.02 20.96
C VAL A 383 3.90 -16.18 20.27
N LEU A 384 5.13 -16.70 20.24
CA LEU A 384 6.18 -16.26 19.34
C LEU A 384 6.18 -17.19 18.12
N GLY A 385 6.20 -16.63 16.92
CA GLY A 385 6.18 -17.35 15.65
C GLY A 385 7.34 -16.97 14.73
N ALA A 386 7.80 -17.95 13.95
CA ALA A 386 8.73 -17.77 12.84
C ALA A 386 8.15 -18.37 11.54
N PHE A 387 8.25 -17.61 10.46
CA PHE A 387 7.98 -18.07 9.10
C PHE A 387 9.09 -17.72 8.12
N ALA A 388 9.48 -18.66 7.26
CA ALA A 388 10.36 -18.43 6.12
C ALA A 388 9.91 -19.27 4.92
N GLY A 389 9.35 -18.63 3.89
CA GLY A 389 8.87 -19.35 2.71
C GLY A 389 8.01 -18.53 1.75
N LEU A 390 7.56 -19.21 0.68
CA LEU A 390 6.64 -18.64 -0.31
C LEU A 390 5.22 -18.57 0.25
N HIS A 391 4.63 -17.39 0.22
CA HIS A 391 3.32 -17.04 0.75
C HIS A 391 2.15 -17.53 -0.12
N GLY A 392 1.09 -17.95 0.56
CA GLY A 392 -0.26 -17.95 0.00
C GLY A 392 -0.52 -19.01 -1.07
N ARG A 393 -1.68 -18.90 -1.72
CA ARG A 393 -2.15 -19.92 -2.68
C ARG A 393 -1.29 -19.98 -3.95
N ARG A 394 -0.80 -18.82 -4.40
CA ARG A 394 0.02 -18.72 -5.62
C ARG A 394 1.49 -19.04 -5.37
N ARG A 395 1.95 -19.02 -4.11
CA ARG A 395 3.34 -19.26 -3.70
C ARG A 395 4.34 -18.43 -4.52
N ARG A 396 4.10 -17.11 -4.58
CA ARG A 396 4.92 -16.19 -5.39
C ARG A 396 5.82 -15.31 -4.55
N GLU A 397 5.30 -14.78 -3.46
CA GLU A 397 5.99 -13.83 -2.60
C GLU A 397 6.77 -14.56 -1.50
N TYR A 398 8.09 -14.42 -1.41
CA TYR A 398 8.89 -15.00 -0.32
C TYR A 398 8.93 -14.11 0.91
N TRP A 399 8.39 -14.59 2.03
CA TRP A 399 8.36 -13.86 3.29
C TRP A 399 9.32 -14.49 4.31
N GLN A 400 9.88 -13.62 5.15
CA GLN A 400 10.48 -13.97 6.43
C GLN A 400 9.75 -13.18 7.50
N VAL A 401 9.13 -13.82 8.48
CA VAL A 401 8.31 -13.13 9.49
C VAL A 401 8.66 -13.63 10.88
N CYS A 402 8.99 -12.70 11.76
CA CYS A 402 9.03 -12.91 13.21
C CYS A 402 7.85 -12.20 13.84
N THR A 403 7.07 -12.88 14.69
CA THR A 403 5.85 -12.29 15.26
C THR A 403 5.62 -12.74 16.70
N MET A 404 5.26 -11.80 17.57
CA MET A 404 4.56 -12.08 18.81
C MET A 404 3.10 -11.70 18.62
N LEU A 405 2.16 -12.65 18.76
CA LEU A 405 0.74 -12.38 18.53
C LEU A 405 -0.17 -13.00 19.59
N LYS A 406 -1.33 -12.38 19.78
CA LYS A 406 -2.43 -12.93 20.57
C LYS A 406 -3.17 -14.01 19.78
N CYS A 407 -3.41 -15.16 20.39
CA CYS A 407 -4.29 -16.20 19.83
C CYS A 407 -5.76 -15.81 20.05
N ARG A 408 -6.65 -16.29 19.16
CA ARG A 408 -8.08 -15.97 19.23
C ARG A 408 -8.75 -16.54 20.48
N SER A 409 -8.33 -17.72 20.90
CA SER A 409 -8.77 -18.35 22.14
C SER A 409 -7.57 -18.97 22.88
N THR A 410 -7.85 -19.63 24.00
CA THR A 410 -6.87 -20.41 24.76
C THR A 410 -6.42 -21.68 24.05
N ASP A 411 -7.12 -22.10 22.99
CA ASP A 411 -6.72 -23.21 22.11
C ASP A 411 -5.62 -22.74 21.15
N LEU A 412 -4.46 -23.42 21.24
CA LEU A 412 -3.27 -23.13 20.44
C LEU A 412 -3.49 -23.29 18.92
N THR A 413 -4.48 -24.08 18.50
CA THR A 413 -4.81 -24.23 17.07
C THR A 413 -5.40 -22.95 16.47
N THR A 414 -5.85 -22.02 17.31
CA THR A 414 -6.41 -20.73 16.87
C THR A 414 -5.37 -19.62 16.74
N CYS A 415 -4.12 -19.87 17.14
CA CYS A 415 -3.03 -18.91 16.99
C CYS A 415 -2.76 -18.64 15.51
N GLY A 416 -2.85 -17.36 15.13
CA GLY A 416 -2.75 -16.91 13.73
C GLY A 416 -4.08 -16.58 13.06
N GLN A 417 -5.22 -16.90 13.70
CA GLN A 417 -6.52 -16.41 13.25
C GLN A 417 -6.68 -14.90 13.54
N PRO A 418 -7.56 -14.19 12.79
CA PRO A 418 -7.85 -12.78 13.05
C PRO A 418 -8.34 -12.52 14.48
N VAL A 419 -7.74 -11.50 15.11
CA VAL A 419 -8.09 -11.02 16.46
C VAL A 419 -8.11 -9.50 16.45
N GLU A 420 -9.21 -8.92 16.94
CA GLU A 420 -9.39 -7.46 16.97
C GLU A 420 -9.26 -6.88 18.37
N THR A 421 -9.37 -7.69 19.43
CA THR A 421 -9.32 -7.23 20.82
C THR A 421 -8.33 -8.04 21.65
N ALA A 422 -7.67 -7.35 22.58
CA ALA A 422 -6.80 -7.92 23.60
C ALA A 422 -6.94 -7.16 24.93
N LEU A 423 -6.53 -7.80 26.02
CA LEU A 423 -6.45 -7.24 27.37
C LEU A 423 -5.02 -7.17 27.91
N THR A 424 -4.16 -8.11 27.51
CA THR A 424 -2.77 -8.22 28.01
C THR A 424 -1.91 -7.05 27.54
N ARG A 425 -1.22 -6.42 28.49
CA ARG A 425 -0.28 -5.32 28.28
C ARG A 425 1.16 -5.77 28.54
N PHE A 426 2.10 -5.13 27.87
CA PHE A 426 3.52 -5.46 27.98
C PHE A 426 4.30 -4.28 28.59
N GLU A 427 4.98 -4.55 29.71
CA GLU A 427 5.95 -3.63 30.31
C GLU A 427 7.17 -3.51 29.38
N MET A 428 7.59 -4.64 28.82
CA MET A 428 8.73 -4.73 27.92
C MET A 428 8.50 -5.78 26.82
N PHE A 429 8.93 -5.46 25.61
CA PHE A 429 9.26 -6.43 24.57
C PHE A 429 10.52 -6.02 23.81
N SER A 430 11.24 -7.01 23.29
CA SER A 430 12.33 -6.84 22.33
C SER A 430 12.29 -8.00 21.35
N LEU A 431 11.89 -7.75 20.11
CA LEU A 431 11.80 -8.72 19.02
C LEU A 431 12.93 -8.51 18.02
N SER A 432 13.55 -9.59 17.54
CA SER A 432 14.57 -9.57 16.49
C SER A 432 14.57 -10.89 15.72
N GLY A 433 15.23 -10.94 14.55
CA GLY A 433 15.36 -12.18 13.79
C GLY A 433 16.56 -12.20 12.85
N THR A 434 17.00 -13.40 12.47
CA THR A 434 18.12 -13.61 11.53
C THR A 434 17.69 -13.40 10.08
N PHE A 435 17.13 -12.23 9.77
CA PHE A 435 16.63 -11.89 8.44
C PHE A 435 17.74 -11.96 7.38
N GLY A 436 17.43 -12.63 6.26
CA GLY A 436 18.30 -12.72 5.08
C GLY A 436 18.04 -11.61 4.06
N THR A 437 17.31 -10.57 4.46
CA THR A 437 16.91 -9.43 3.63
C THR A 437 17.11 -8.13 4.42
N GLU A 438 17.41 -7.04 3.72
CA GLU A 438 17.43 -5.69 4.30
C GLU A 438 16.03 -5.04 4.33
N TYR A 439 15.04 -5.66 3.67
CA TYR A 439 13.68 -5.14 3.55
C TYR A 439 12.78 -5.77 4.61
N VAL A 440 12.79 -5.18 5.80
CA VAL A 440 11.96 -5.57 6.94
C VAL A 440 11.12 -4.39 7.40
N PHE A 441 9.84 -4.66 7.65
CA PHE A 441 8.81 -3.68 7.99
C PHE A 441 8.34 -3.95 9.43
N PRO A 442 8.62 -3.05 10.39
CA PRO A 442 8.28 -3.24 11.80
C PRO A 442 6.82 -2.87 12.07
N GLU A 443 6.06 -3.81 12.64
CA GLU A 443 4.63 -3.69 12.89
C GLU A 443 4.33 -3.80 14.39
N VAL A 444 3.52 -2.87 14.91
CA VAL A 444 2.97 -2.95 16.27
C VAL A 444 1.50 -2.53 16.18
N LEU A 445 0.62 -3.50 16.44
CA LEU A 445 -0.82 -3.29 16.43
C LEU A 445 -1.40 -3.54 17.81
N LEU A 446 -2.19 -2.57 18.28
CA LEU A 446 -2.86 -2.59 19.57
C LEU A 446 -4.32 -3.00 19.42
N THR A 447 -4.95 -3.32 20.55
CA THR A 447 -6.37 -3.66 20.65
C THR A 447 -7.26 -2.64 19.91
N LYS A 448 -8.33 -3.14 19.29
CA LYS A 448 -9.23 -2.38 18.40
C LYS A 448 -8.54 -1.81 17.15
N ILE A 449 -7.52 -2.51 16.65
CA ILE A 449 -6.81 -2.17 15.40
C ILE A 449 -6.27 -0.74 15.44
N LYS A 450 -5.46 -0.45 16.46
CA LYS A 450 -4.83 0.86 16.65
C LYS A 450 -3.33 0.77 16.44
N LEU A 451 -2.75 1.79 15.80
CA LEU A 451 -1.30 1.96 15.77
C LEU A 451 -0.77 2.45 17.13
N ALA A 452 0.52 2.25 17.36
CA ALA A 452 1.22 2.65 18.57
C ALA A 452 2.27 3.76 18.29
N PRO A 453 1.88 4.94 17.77
CA PRO A 453 2.84 5.99 17.41
C PRO A 453 3.68 6.41 18.62
N GLU A 454 4.98 6.53 18.42
CA GLU A 454 5.99 6.90 19.44
C GLU A 454 6.07 5.96 20.68
N LYS A 455 5.43 4.78 20.64
CA LYS A 455 5.46 3.78 21.73
C LYS A 455 6.43 2.63 21.50
N PHE A 456 7.13 2.64 20.37
CA PHE A 456 8.17 1.67 20.05
C PHE A 456 9.27 2.36 19.25
N GLU A 457 10.42 1.70 19.17
CA GLU A 457 11.53 2.12 18.32
C GLU A 457 12.23 0.90 17.74
N VAL A 458 12.93 1.11 16.63
CA VAL A 458 13.82 0.11 16.04
C VAL A 458 15.25 0.55 16.26
N LEU A 459 16.04 -0.32 16.88
CA LEU A 459 17.45 -0.09 17.15
C LEU A 459 18.29 -0.40 15.91
N GLU A 460 19.48 0.20 15.81
CA GLU A 460 20.41 0.03 14.68
C GLU A 460 20.78 -1.44 14.42
N ASP A 461 20.75 -2.26 15.47
CA ASP A 461 21.08 -3.68 15.44
C ASP A 461 19.89 -4.60 15.07
N GLY A 462 18.77 -4.02 14.64
CA GLY A 462 17.62 -4.74 14.11
C GLY A 462 16.57 -5.17 15.15
N ARG A 463 16.69 -4.72 16.40
CA ARG A 463 15.69 -4.99 17.44
C ARG A 463 14.51 -4.02 17.38
N LEU A 464 13.30 -4.55 17.36
CA LEU A 464 12.06 -3.82 17.61
C LEU A 464 11.75 -3.88 19.10
N VAL A 465 11.79 -2.72 19.77
CA VAL A 465 11.61 -2.61 21.22
C VAL A 465 10.50 -1.64 21.56
N ASN A 466 9.83 -1.85 22.68
CA ASN A 466 8.88 -0.87 23.17
C ASN A 466 9.60 0.33 23.81
N LYS A 467 8.98 1.50 23.68
CA LYS A 467 9.46 2.76 24.22
C LYS A 467 8.46 3.31 25.22
N ASN A 468 8.94 3.75 26.38
CA ASN A 468 8.13 4.37 27.44
C ASN A 468 6.99 3.49 28.01
N GLY A 469 7.06 2.16 27.87
CA GLY A 469 6.03 1.22 28.34
C GLY A 469 4.72 1.30 27.54
N LEU A 470 4.21 0.17 27.05
CA LEU A 470 2.94 0.16 26.33
C LEU A 470 1.78 0.11 27.33
N SER A 471 1.06 1.22 27.43
CA SER A 471 -0.11 1.34 28.30
C SER A 471 -1.36 0.61 27.77
N GLU A 472 -1.36 0.25 26.49
CA GLU A 472 -2.51 -0.37 25.82
C GLU A 472 -2.25 -1.85 25.49
N PRO A 473 -3.30 -2.69 25.46
CA PRO A 473 -3.17 -4.09 25.12
C PRO A 473 -2.68 -4.31 23.68
N VAL A 474 -1.83 -5.32 23.49
CA VAL A 474 -1.12 -5.59 22.24
C VAL A 474 -1.81 -6.72 21.48
N LEU A 475 -2.11 -6.55 20.19
CA LEU A 475 -2.55 -7.66 19.33
C LEU A 475 -1.35 -8.39 18.73
N THR A 476 -0.42 -7.64 18.17
CA THR A 476 0.76 -8.18 17.48
C THR A 476 1.95 -7.21 17.55
N VAL A 477 3.14 -7.79 17.62
CA VAL A 477 4.44 -7.14 17.41
C VAL A 477 5.17 -7.99 16.39
N SER A 478 5.44 -7.45 15.21
CA SER A 478 5.99 -8.24 14.11
C SER A 478 7.12 -7.51 13.38
N LEU A 479 8.02 -8.31 12.82
CA LEU A 479 9.03 -7.89 11.86
C LEU A 479 8.74 -8.64 10.57
N PHE A 480 8.19 -7.93 9.59
CA PHE A 480 7.75 -8.50 8.32
C PHE A 480 8.80 -8.26 7.25
N GLY A 481 9.52 -9.32 6.87
CA GLY A 481 10.59 -9.29 5.87
C GLY A 481 10.15 -9.77 4.49
N ARG A 482 10.50 -9.02 3.44
CA ARG A 482 10.36 -9.44 2.04
C ARG A 482 11.71 -9.79 1.46
N TRP A 483 11.83 -11.02 0.94
CA TRP A 483 13.05 -11.46 0.24
C TRP A 483 12.79 -11.49 -1.26
N TYR A 484 12.75 -10.32 -1.89
CA TYR A 484 12.32 -10.15 -3.28
C TYR A 484 13.09 -11.03 -4.28
N THR A 485 14.39 -11.25 -4.07
CA THR A 485 15.22 -12.11 -4.95
C THR A 485 14.86 -13.60 -4.88
N LYS A 486 14.08 -14.03 -3.88
CA LYS A 486 13.55 -15.39 -3.74
C LYS A 486 12.09 -15.51 -4.21
N ASP A 487 11.49 -14.43 -4.70
CA ASP A 487 10.14 -14.52 -5.27
C ASP A 487 10.13 -15.50 -6.45
N SER A 488 9.05 -16.25 -6.59
CA SER A 488 8.89 -17.18 -7.71
C SER A 488 8.55 -16.39 -8.97
N HIS A 489 9.50 -16.32 -9.90
CA HIS A 489 9.26 -15.71 -11.22
C HIS A 489 8.36 -16.63 -12.05
N SER A 490 7.07 -16.32 -12.13
CA SER A 490 6.26 -16.76 -13.27
C SER A 490 6.17 -15.61 -14.27
N ILE A 491 6.74 -15.81 -15.46
CA ILE A 491 6.55 -14.92 -16.62
C ILE A 491 5.03 -14.77 -16.84
N SER A 492 4.48 -13.58 -16.58
CA SER A 492 3.14 -13.21 -17.00
C SER A 492 3.15 -12.93 -18.50
N GLY A 493 3.18 -14.01 -19.28
CA GLY A 493 3.14 -13.96 -20.75
C GLY A 493 2.66 -15.27 -21.39
N GLY A 494 2.36 -16.31 -20.61
CA GLY A 494 1.68 -17.51 -21.10
C GLY A 494 0.17 -17.31 -21.04
N THR A 495 -0.48 -17.19 -22.19
CA THR A 495 -1.94 -17.32 -22.34
C THR A 495 -2.45 -18.47 -21.48
N SER A 496 -3.20 -18.16 -20.42
CA SER A 496 -3.97 -19.17 -19.70
C SER A 496 -5.18 -19.54 -20.56
N ASN A 497 -4.97 -20.40 -21.55
CA ASN A 497 -6.04 -21.26 -22.03
C ASN A 497 -6.38 -22.24 -20.90
N SER A 498 -7.14 -21.77 -19.92
CA SER A 498 -7.88 -22.65 -19.03
C SER A 498 -9.12 -23.12 -19.79
N ALA A 499 -8.92 -23.99 -20.78
CA ALA A 499 -9.95 -24.95 -21.13
C ALA A 499 -10.09 -25.86 -19.91
N THR A 500 -11.09 -25.58 -19.10
CA THR A 500 -11.54 -26.43 -17.99
C THR A 500 -11.81 -27.82 -18.54
N ALA A 501 -10.90 -28.76 -18.29
CA ALA A 501 -11.19 -30.17 -18.38
C ALA A 501 -12.22 -30.49 -17.28
N TYR A 502 -13.50 -30.42 -17.64
CA TYR A 502 -14.59 -30.95 -16.83
C TYR A 502 -14.39 -32.46 -16.69
N LEU A 503 -13.81 -32.89 -15.58
CA LEU A 503 -13.94 -34.26 -15.09
C LEU A 503 -15.41 -34.46 -14.69
N MET A 504 -16.19 -35.03 -15.61
CA MET A 504 -17.52 -35.56 -15.36
C MET A 504 -17.42 -36.67 -14.31
N ILE A 505 -17.93 -36.39 -13.12
CA ILE A 505 -18.26 -37.41 -12.11
C ILE A 505 -19.66 -37.94 -12.51
N PRO A 506 -19.84 -39.21 -12.91
CA PRO A 506 -21.16 -39.77 -13.06
C PRO A 506 -21.70 -40.17 -11.69
N THR A 507 -22.69 -39.44 -11.22
CA THR A 507 -23.57 -39.86 -10.12
C THR A 507 -24.39 -41.07 -10.56
N LEU A 508 -24.16 -42.20 -9.90
CA LEU A 508 -24.88 -43.46 -10.06
C LEU A 508 -26.00 -43.54 -9.00
N LEU A 509 -27.27 -43.39 -9.39
CA LEU A 509 -28.53 -43.71 -8.67
C LEU A 509 -29.67 -43.18 -9.57
N MET A 510 -30.72 -43.88 -9.99
CA MET A 510 -31.35 -45.17 -9.73
C MET A 510 -32.04 -45.62 -11.04
N ILE A 511 -32.28 -46.92 -11.23
CA ILE A 511 -33.63 -47.49 -11.49
C ILE A 511 -33.50 -49.01 -11.34
N ILE A 512 -34.12 -49.51 -10.27
CA ILE A 512 -34.59 -50.89 -10.15
C ILE A 512 -35.92 -50.93 -10.90
N THR A 513 -36.04 -51.77 -11.91
CA THR A 513 -37.17 -52.72 -12.15
C THR A 513 -37.06 -53.29 -13.56
N LEU A 514 -36.70 -54.58 -13.67
CA LEU A 514 -37.48 -55.63 -14.36
C LEU A 514 -36.64 -56.90 -14.40
N ARG A 515 -37.09 -57.85 -13.58
CA ARG A 515 -36.69 -59.25 -13.61
C ARG A 515 -37.67 -59.97 -14.56
N ASP A 516 -37.15 -61.06 -15.12
CA ASP A 516 -37.87 -62.21 -15.71
C ASP A 516 -38.19 -62.14 -17.21
N ALA A 517 -37.37 -62.82 -18.02
CA ALA A 517 -37.71 -64.18 -18.48
C ALA A 517 -36.60 -64.76 -19.39
N VAL A 518 -36.05 -65.90 -18.98
CA VAL A 518 -35.35 -66.88 -19.82
C VAL A 518 -36.21 -68.15 -19.80
N MET A 519 -36.22 -68.88 -20.93
CA MET A 519 -36.94 -70.14 -21.25
C MET A 519 -38.39 -69.91 -21.70
N VAL A 520 -38.78 -70.18 -22.95
CA VAL A 520 -38.44 -71.31 -23.86
C VAL A 520 -38.11 -70.83 -25.27
#